data_AF-A0A368ERQ4-F1
#
_entry.id   AF-A0A368ERQ4-F1
#
_cell.length_a   1.000
_cell.length_b   1.000
_cell.length_c   1.000
_cell.angle_alpha   90.00
_cell.angle_beta   90.00
_cell.angle_gamma   90.00
#
_symmetry.space_group_name_H-M   'P 1'
#
loop_
_entity.id
_entity.type
_entity.pdbx_description
1 polymer ?
#
loop_
_entity_poly.entity_id
_entity_poly.type
_entity_poly.pdbx_seq_one_letter_code
_entity_poly.pdbx_strand_id
1 'polypeptide(L)'
;MSDSSAPAVRMRRIVKSFGPVEVLKEVDLDIHAGEVHALAGENGAGKSTLMKVLQGVHPITSGEIEVNGEPVKIRNPADAERVGIGMVFQEFSLVPSMTVAQNIFLNRELRSKLGLIDDRAAEREAARIFADLGVSIDPAARVETLGTAYWQLVEIAKAVAKNATVLVMDEPTASLASHEVERLFELIERLTARGIAIVYISHRMDEIRRVAQRITVLRDGRVVLSDRVADVEVAQIIEAIIGRRLASDLVYRERERGVDDRVILAAEHVASDTGLVDVDVTVRAGEIVGLAGLMGSGRTEFARVIAGIDRPSSGTIRIDGRTVSFRSALAAQRAGIALIPEDRREQGLVLEHSVSANLMLPVLDRLMAGILVSTARMRAMTQDLVERFSVKTADP
;
A
#
# COMPACT_ATOMS: atom_id res chain seq x y z
N MET A 1 22.89 -19.12 -20.37
CA MET A 1 22.01 -19.16 -21.57
C MET A 1 21.36 -17.80 -21.67
N SER A 2 21.58 -17.07 -22.75
CA SER A 2 21.09 -15.69 -22.93
C SER A 2 19.57 -15.66 -23.06
N ASP A 3 18.90 -14.86 -22.22
CA ASP A 3 17.49 -14.47 -22.34
C ASP A 3 17.19 -13.99 -23.77
N SER A 4 16.50 -14.81 -24.58
CA SER A 4 16.25 -14.52 -26.00
C SER A 4 14.79 -14.18 -26.32
N SER A 5 13.95 -13.90 -25.32
CA SER A 5 12.61 -13.38 -25.56
C SER A 5 12.66 -11.84 -25.56
N ALA A 6 12.11 -11.22 -26.61
CA ALA A 6 11.93 -9.78 -26.62
C ALA A 6 11.03 -9.36 -25.44
N PRO A 7 11.33 -8.25 -24.73
CA PRO A 7 10.47 -7.76 -23.66
C PRO A 7 9.06 -7.43 -24.18
N ALA A 8 8.06 -7.78 -23.38
CA ALA A 8 6.67 -7.35 -23.60
C ALA A 8 6.54 -5.83 -23.47
N VAL A 9 7.28 -5.24 -22.52
CA VAL A 9 7.43 -3.79 -22.39
C VAL A 9 8.91 -3.48 -22.20
N ARG A 10 9.40 -2.47 -22.92
CA ARG A 10 10.73 -1.92 -22.75
C ARG A 10 10.64 -0.42 -22.54
N MET A 11 11.21 0.04 -21.45
CA MET A 11 11.34 1.45 -21.08
C MET A 11 12.82 1.81 -21.12
N ARG A 12 13.20 2.82 -21.92
CA ARG A 12 14.60 3.23 -22.09
C ARG A 12 14.82 4.69 -21.75
N ARG A 13 15.81 4.94 -20.90
CA ARG A 13 16.25 6.26 -20.44
C ARG A 13 15.08 7.14 -20.03
N ILE A 14 14.13 6.58 -19.28
CA ILE A 14 12.93 7.31 -18.88
C ILE A 14 13.31 8.39 -17.88
N VAL A 15 13.02 9.63 -18.27
CA VAL A 15 13.14 10.80 -17.40
C VAL A 15 11.76 11.34 -17.11
N LYS A 16 11.53 11.70 -15.84
CA LYS A 16 10.32 12.40 -15.42
C LYS A 16 10.66 13.47 -14.40
N SER A 17 10.34 14.71 -14.74
CA SER A 17 10.45 15.87 -13.86
C SER A 17 9.08 16.49 -13.59
N PHE A 18 8.92 17.02 -12.38
CA PHE A 18 7.80 17.86 -11.97
C PHE A 18 8.36 19.24 -11.61
N GLY A 19 8.24 20.19 -12.54
CA GLY A 19 8.94 21.47 -12.43
C GLY A 19 10.46 21.26 -12.31
N PRO A 20 11.12 21.81 -11.27
CA PRO A 20 12.56 21.67 -11.08
C PRO A 20 12.98 20.31 -10.49
N VAL A 21 12.04 19.49 -10.00
CA VAL A 21 12.35 18.23 -9.31
C VAL A 21 12.35 17.08 -10.30
N GLU A 22 13.53 16.52 -10.56
CA GLU A 22 13.69 15.30 -11.36
C GLU A 22 13.45 14.06 -10.49
N VAL A 23 12.38 13.32 -10.78
CA VAL A 23 11.93 12.15 -10.02
C VAL A 23 12.42 10.84 -10.64
N LEU A 24 12.42 10.72 -11.97
CA LEU A 24 13.03 9.60 -12.69
C LEU A 24 14.21 10.10 -13.49
N LYS A 25 15.36 9.45 -13.36
CA LYS A 25 16.66 9.88 -13.86
C LYS A 25 17.25 8.80 -14.76
N GLU A 26 16.81 8.78 -16.02
CA GLU A 26 17.24 7.83 -17.05
C GLU A 26 17.01 6.37 -16.63
N VAL A 27 15.78 6.05 -16.23
CA VAL A 27 15.41 4.70 -15.78
C VAL A 27 15.23 3.77 -16.98
N ASP A 28 15.91 2.63 -16.95
CA ASP A 28 15.72 1.51 -17.87
C ASP A 28 14.93 0.38 -17.18
N LEU A 29 13.95 -0.19 -17.86
CA LEU A 29 13.18 -1.33 -17.36
C LEU A 29 12.71 -2.21 -18.52
N ASP A 30 13.04 -3.49 -18.48
CA ASP A 30 12.52 -4.51 -19.40
C ASP A 30 11.58 -5.44 -18.62
N ILE A 31 10.37 -5.66 -19.15
CA ILE A 31 9.35 -6.55 -18.59
C ILE A 31 9.09 -7.65 -19.61
N HIS A 32 9.23 -8.91 -19.21
CA HIS A 32 9.11 -10.07 -20.11
C HIS A 32 7.73 -10.73 -20.03
N ALA A 33 7.23 -11.20 -21.17
CA ALA A 33 5.98 -11.94 -21.24
C ALA A 33 6.05 -13.24 -20.43
N GLY A 34 4.97 -13.55 -19.72
CA GLY A 34 4.87 -14.76 -18.89
C GLY A 34 5.80 -14.79 -17.68
N GLU A 35 6.38 -13.65 -17.30
CA GLU A 35 7.21 -13.51 -16.12
C GLU A 35 6.64 -12.47 -15.16
N VAL A 36 6.92 -12.67 -13.89
CA VAL A 36 6.75 -11.72 -12.81
C VAL A 36 8.07 -10.98 -12.60
N HIS A 37 8.00 -9.67 -12.81
CA HIS A 37 9.09 -8.72 -12.57
C HIS A 37 8.82 -7.95 -11.28
N ALA A 38 9.62 -8.17 -10.26
CA ALA A 38 9.53 -7.43 -9.01
C ALA A 38 10.10 -6.01 -9.17
N LEU A 39 9.35 -5.00 -8.72
CA LEU A 39 9.82 -3.61 -8.64
C LEU A 39 9.93 -3.19 -7.18
N ALA A 40 11.16 -3.05 -6.69
CA ALA A 40 11.45 -2.75 -5.29
C ALA A 40 12.18 -1.41 -5.14
N GLY A 41 12.28 -0.91 -3.90
CA GLY A 41 12.87 0.38 -3.57
C GLY A 41 12.20 1.03 -2.37
N GLU A 42 12.81 2.06 -1.80
CA GLU A 42 12.22 2.80 -0.69
C GLU A 42 11.00 3.64 -1.13
N ASN A 43 10.25 4.14 -0.15
CA ASN A 43 9.20 5.12 -0.39
C ASN A 43 9.83 6.39 -0.97
N GLY A 44 9.26 6.89 -2.07
CA GLY A 44 9.83 8.03 -2.80
C GLY A 44 10.93 7.68 -3.80
N ALA A 45 11.30 6.40 -3.97
CA ALA A 45 12.34 6.00 -4.94
C ALA A 45 11.96 6.21 -6.42
N GLY A 46 10.69 6.49 -6.72
CA GLY A 46 10.18 6.70 -8.09
C GLY A 46 9.36 5.55 -8.67
N LYS A 47 9.15 4.44 -7.94
CA LYS A 47 8.38 3.26 -8.40
C LYS A 47 6.98 3.62 -8.94
N SER A 48 6.16 4.27 -8.10
CA SER A 48 4.80 4.66 -8.50
C SER A 48 4.80 5.71 -9.61
N THR A 49 5.82 6.57 -9.68
CA THR A 49 5.98 7.53 -10.79
C THR A 49 6.27 6.81 -12.10
N LEU A 50 7.15 5.81 -12.09
CA LEU A 50 7.47 4.98 -13.25
C LEU A 50 6.23 4.22 -13.76
N MET A 51 5.43 3.68 -12.85
CA MET A 51 4.19 2.98 -13.21
C MET A 51 3.10 3.92 -13.70
N LYS A 52 2.94 5.10 -13.09
CA LYS A 52 2.03 6.16 -13.59
C LYS A 52 2.44 6.68 -14.96
N VAL A 53 3.74 6.66 -15.28
CA VAL A 53 4.25 6.91 -16.63
C VAL A 53 3.81 5.81 -17.59
N LEU A 54 4.03 4.54 -17.23
CA LEU A 54 3.65 3.40 -18.05
C LEU A 54 2.14 3.32 -18.29
N GLN A 55 1.34 3.79 -17.32
CA GLN A 55 -0.11 3.90 -17.44
C GLN A 55 -0.57 5.14 -18.23
N GLY A 56 0.29 6.11 -18.51
CA GLY A 56 -0.10 7.36 -19.17
C GLY A 56 -0.81 8.37 -18.26
N VAL A 57 -0.78 8.19 -16.93
CA VAL A 57 -1.24 9.21 -15.97
C VAL A 57 -0.28 10.40 -15.96
N HIS A 58 1.01 10.13 -16.16
CA HIS A 58 2.03 11.16 -16.30
C HIS A 58 2.78 11.00 -17.62
N PRO A 59 2.87 12.04 -18.46
CA PRO A 59 3.72 11.97 -19.65
C PRO A 59 5.19 11.96 -19.22
N ILE A 60 6.03 11.23 -19.97
CA ILE A 60 7.49 11.29 -19.83
C ILE A 60 8.02 12.68 -20.16
N THR A 61 9.12 13.06 -19.53
CA THR A 61 9.90 14.24 -19.92
C THR A 61 10.80 13.90 -21.11
N SER A 62 11.47 12.74 -21.07
CA SER A 62 12.22 12.15 -22.19
C SER A 62 12.37 10.63 -22.00
N GLY A 63 12.90 9.96 -23.03
CA GLY A 63 13.02 8.50 -23.08
C GLY A 63 12.05 7.87 -24.07
N GLU A 64 12.04 6.54 -24.13
CA GLU A 64 11.30 5.76 -25.12
C GLU A 64 10.60 4.57 -24.44
N ILE A 65 9.38 4.26 -24.89
CA ILE A 65 8.61 3.10 -24.45
C ILE A 65 8.27 2.28 -25.68
N GLU A 66 8.57 0.99 -25.63
CA GLU A 66 8.18 -0.01 -26.62
C GLU A 66 7.25 -1.03 -25.95
N VAL A 67 6.24 -1.49 -26.69
CA VAL A 67 5.35 -2.59 -26.27
C VAL A 67 5.33 -3.61 -27.38
N ASN A 68 5.69 -4.86 -27.07
CA ASN A 68 5.87 -5.95 -28.03
C ASN A 68 6.80 -5.58 -29.21
N GLY A 69 7.84 -4.80 -28.92
CA GLY A 69 8.84 -4.34 -29.90
C GLY A 69 8.42 -3.12 -30.74
N GLU A 70 7.20 -2.60 -30.57
CA GLU A 70 6.73 -1.42 -31.29
C GLU A 70 6.83 -0.17 -30.41
N PRO A 71 7.44 0.94 -30.88
CA PRO A 71 7.46 2.21 -30.15
C PRO A 71 6.04 2.75 -29.93
N VAL A 72 5.71 3.10 -28.70
CA VAL A 72 4.39 3.62 -28.33
C VAL A 72 4.47 5.01 -27.69
N LYS A 73 3.40 5.79 -27.87
CA LYS A 73 3.20 7.07 -27.17
C LYS A 73 2.00 6.93 -26.26
N ILE A 74 2.24 6.72 -24.98
CA ILE A 74 1.19 6.60 -23.96
C ILE A 74 0.92 7.99 -23.39
N ARG A 75 -0.20 8.62 -23.77
CA ARG A 75 -0.54 10.00 -23.34
C ARG A 75 -1.60 10.05 -22.24
N ASN A 76 -2.35 8.97 -22.10
CA ASN A 76 -3.46 8.83 -21.18
C ASN A 76 -3.69 7.33 -20.87
N PRO A 77 -4.48 7.00 -19.83
CA PRO A 77 -4.81 5.61 -19.49
C PRO A 77 -5.45 4.78 -20.61
N ALA A 78 -6.21 5.40 -21.51
CA ALA A 78 -6.83 4.65 -22.62
C ALA A 78 -5.79 4.21 -23.67
N ASP A 79 -4.68 4.94 -23.83
CA ASP A 79 -3.57 4.51 -24.68
C ASP A 79 -2.86 3.29 -24.09
N ALA A 80 -2.63 3.28 -22.77
CA ALA A 80 -2.03 2.15 -22.07
C ALA A 80 -2.91 0.89 -22.18
N GLU A 81 -4.22 1.04 -21.97
CA GLU A 81 -5.19 -0.06 -22.11
C GLU A 81 -5.20 -0.63 -23.53
N ARG A 82 -5.15 0.24 -24.57
CA ARG A 82 -5.13 -0.20 -25.97
C ARG A 82 -3.92 -1.04 -26.34
N VAL A 83 -2.78 -0.80 -25.68
CA VAL A 83 -1.55 -1.57 -25.88
C VAL A 83 -1.41 -2.74 -24.89
N GLY A 84 -2.46 -3.03 -24.11
CA GLY A 84 -2.52 -4.20 -23.24
C GLY A 84 -1.93 -4.01 -21.84
N ILE A 85 -1.74 -2.76 -21.39
CA ILE A 85 -1.23 -2.47 -20.03
C ILE A 85 -2.41 -2.26 -19.08
N GLY A 86 -2.57 -3.17 -18.13
CA GLY A 86 -3.51 -3.08 -17.02
C GLY A 86 -2.80 -2.76 -15.70
N MET A 87 -3.51 -2.14 -14.76
CA MET A 87 -2.98 -1.83 -13.43
C MET A 87 -4.02 -2.16 -12.35
N VAL A 88 -3.54 -2.78 -11.28
CA VAL A 88 -4.23 -3.00 -10.02
C VAL A 88 -3.51 -2.16 -8.98
N PHE A 89 -4.22 -1.17 -8.46
CA PHE A 89 -3.68 -0.21 -7.50
C PHE A 89 -3.75 -0.76 -6.08
N GLN A 90 -2.91 -0.20 -5.21
CA GLN A 90 -2.93 -0.49 -3.77
C GLN A 90 -4.28 -0.09 -3.13
N GLU A 91 -4.88 1.02 -3.59
CA GLU A 91 -6.23 1.43 -3.21
C GLU A 91 -7.25 0.91 -4.23
N PHE A 92 -8.33 0.31 -3.77
CA PHE A 92 -9.38 -0.24 -4.63
C PHE A 92 -10.12 0.87 -5.41
N SER A 93 -10.39 0.62 -6.68
CA SER A 93 -11.13 1.50 -7.60
C SER A 93 -12.59 1.06 -7.79
N LEU A 94 -13.05 0.12 -6.96
CA LEU A 94 -14.37 -0.47 -7.06
C LEU A 94 -15.44 0.48 -6.49
N VAL A 95 -16.60 0.50 -7.13
CA VAL A 95 -17.80 1.19 -6.66
C VAL A 95 -18.58 0.22 -5.76
N PRO A 96 -18.62 0.42 -4.43
CA PRO A 96 -19.14 -0.59 -3.49
C PRO A 96 -20.62 -0.93 -3.71
N SER A 97 -21.40 0.06 -4.14
CA SER A 97 -22.85 -0.06 -4.33
C SER A 97 -23.25 -0.81 -5.61
N MET A 98 -22.32 -1.05 -6.54
CA MET A 98 -22.54 -1.77 -7.80
C MET A 98 -22.24 -3.26 -7.65
N THR A 99 -22.77 -4.08 -8.57
CA THR A 99 -22.44 -5.50 -8.60
C THR A 99 -20.98 -5.74 -9.04
N VAL A 100 -20.47 -6.93 -8.78
CA VAL A 100 -19.15 -7.36 -9.25
C VAL A 100 -19.07 -7.28 -10.78
N ALA A 101 -20.06 -7.80 -11.49
CA ALA A 101 -20.10 -7.74 -12.95
C ALA A 101 -20.09 -6.29 -13.46
N GLN A 102 -20.90 -5.42 -12.85
CA GLN A 102 -20.95 -4.00 -13.21
C GLN A 102 -19.61 -3.30 -12.97
N ASN A 103 -18.90 -3.62 -11.88
CA ASN A 103 -17.57 -3.09 -11.62
C ASN A 103 -16.52 -3.53 -12.67
N ILE A 104 -16.57 -4.79 -13.08
CA ILE A 104 -15.65 -5.34 -14.10
C ILE A 104 -15.86 -4.63 -15.44
N PHE A 105 -17.11 -4.36 -15.83
CA PHE A 105 -17.44 -3.79 -17.15
C PHE A 105 -17.74 -2.28 -17.12
N LEU A 106 -17.45 -1.59 -16.02
CA LEU A 106 -17.67 -0.14 -15.92
C LEU A 106 -16.91 0.61 -17.02
N ASN A 107 -17.60 1.53 -17.71
CA ASN A 107 -17.15 2.27 -18.91
C ASN A 107 -17.01 1.41 -20.19
N ARG A 108 -17.52 0.19 -20.18
CA ARG A 108 -17.52 -0.75 -21.30
C ARG A 108 -18.68 -1.74 -21.16
N GLU A 109 -19.83 -1.22 -20.77
CA GLU A 109 -21.00 -2.03 -20.45
C GLU A 109 -21.38 -2.87 -21.66
N LEU A 110 -21.62 -4.16 -21.43
CA LEU A 110 -22.13 -5.02 -22.48
C LEU A 110 -23.51 -4.53 -22.89
N ARG A 111 -23.76 -4.49 -24.20
CA ARG A 111 -25.02 -3.98 -24.76
C ARG A 111 -25.74 -5.08 -25.51
N SER A 112 -27.06 -5.12 -25.33
CA SER A 112 -27.98 -5.92 -26.12
C SER A 112 -27.96 -5.45 -27.59
N LYS A 113 -28.59 -6.24 -28.48
CA LYS A 113 -28.77 -5.86 -29.90
C LYS A 113 -29.52 -4.53 -30.08
N LEU A 114 -30.25 -4.07 -29.07
CA LEU A 114 -30.99 -2.81 -29.05
C LEU A 114 -30.16 -1.64 -28.47
N GLY A 115 -28.88 -1.86 -28.11
CA GLY A 115 -27.99 -0.83 -27.57
C GLY A 115 -28.13 -0.54 -26.07
N LEU A 116 -29.09 -1.19 -25.39
CA LEU A 116 -29.29 -1.09 -23.94
C LEU A 116 -28.27 -1.95 -23.18
N ILE A 117 -27.89 -1.51 -21.97
CA ILE A 117 -27.03 -2.28 -21.06
C ILE A 117 -27.66 -3.65 -20.77
N ASP A 118 -26.84 -4.70 -20.85
CA ASP A 118 -27.23 -6.10 -20.62
C ASP A 118 -26.46 -6.66 -19.42
N ASP A 119 -27.00 -6.44 -18.22
CA ASP A 119 -26.41 -6.92 -16.96
C ASP A 119 -26.29 -8.45 -16.95
N ARG A 120 -27.23 -9.19 -17.55
CA ARG A 120 -27.16 -10.66 -17.62
C ARG A 120 -26.00 -11.13 -18.50
N ALA A 121 -25.71 -10.42 -19.58
CA ALA A 121 -24.52 -10.68 -20.38
C ALA A 121 -23.24 -10.38 -19.59
N ALA A 122 -23.22 -9.27 -18.84
CA ALA A 122 -22.11 -8.90 -17.97
C ALA A 122 -21.86 -9.97 -16.89
N GLU A 123 -22.90 -10.45 -16.21
CA GLU A 123 -22.81 -11.52 -15.21
C GLU A 123 -22.25 -12.82 -15.80
N ARG A 124 -22.73 -13.24 -16.99
CA ARG A 124 -22.21 -14.43 -17.68
C ARG A 124 -20.74 -14.30 -18.05
N GLU A 125 -20.33 -13.16 -18.57
CA GLU A 125 -18.94 -12.93 -18.96
C GLU A 125 -18.02 -12.81 -17.74
N ALA A 126 -18.47 -12.15 -16.68
CA ALA A 126 -17.76 -12.11 -15.40
C ALA A 126 -17.59 -13.51 -14.79
N ALA A 127 -18.64 -14.35 -14.82
CA ALA A 127 -18.56 -15.74 -14.38
C ALA A 127 -17.51 -16.53 -15.17
N ARG A 128 -17.44 -16.32 -16.49
CA ARG A 128 -16.44 -16.93 -17.37
C ARG A 128 -15.03 -16.49 -17.00
N ILE A 129 -14.81 -15.19 -16.78
CA ILE A 129 -13.53 -14.65 -16.34
C ILE A 129 -13.12 -15.27 -14.99
N PHE A 130 -14.02 -15.33 -14.02
CA PHE A 130 -13.70 -15.93 -12.72
C PHE A 130 -13.36 -17.41 -12.82
N ALA A 131 -14.08 -18.16 -13.65
CA ALA A 131 -13.76 -19.56 -13.94
C ALA A 131 -12.35 -19.70 -14.56
N ASP A 132 -12.02 -18.86 -15.54
CA ASP A 132 -10.69 -18.84 -16.18
C ASP A 132 -9.57 -18.47 -15.18
N LEU A 133 -9.88 -17.69 -14.16
CA LEU A 133 -8.95 -17.30 -13.09
C LEU A 133 -8.90 -18.33 -11.95
N GLY A 134 -9.79 -19.33 -11.96
CA GLY A 134 -9.92 -20.32 -10.88
C GLY A 134 -10.46 -19.73 -9.57
N VAL A 135 -11.29 -18.69 -9.65
CA VAL A 135 -11.84 -17.97 -8.50
C VAL A 135 -13.35 -18.16 -8.44
N SER A 136 -13.91 -18.29 -7.24
CA SER A 136 -15.37 -18.38 -7.04
C SER A 136 -15.89 -17.09 -6.42
N ILE A 137 -16.51 -16.24 -7.24
CA ILE A 137 -17.16 -14.99 -6.84
C ILE A 137 -18.49 -14.92 -7.58
N ASP A 138 -19.57 -14.58 -6.86
CA ASP A 138 -20.87 -14.32 -7.48
C ASP A 138 -20.84 -12.98 -8.24
N PRO A 139 -20.99 -12.98 -9.58
CA PRO A 139 -21.00 -11.74 -10.36
C PRO A 139 -22.15 -10.79 -10.04
N ALA A 140 -23.25 -11.30 -9.49
CA ALA A 140 -24.44 -10.51 -9.13
C ALA A 140 -24.35 -9.90 -7.72
N ALA A 141 -23.40 -10.35 -6.89
CA ALA A 141 -23.19 -9.79 -5.56
C ALA A 141 -22.74 -8.32 -5.65
N ARG A 142 -23.16 -7.50 -4.68
CA ARG A 142 -22.67 -6.13 -4.55
C ARG A 142 -21.26 -6.16 -3.97
N VAL A 143 -20.38 -5.28 -4.44
CA VAL A 143 -18.98 -5.27 -3.97
C VAL A 143 -18.90 -5.03 -2.46
N GLU A 144 -19.75 -4.15 -1.91
CA GLU A 144 -19.79 -3.85 -0.46
C GLU A 144 -20.08 -5.08 0.43
N THR A 145 -20.65 -6.16 -0.12
CA THR A 145 -20.94 -7.38 0.64
C THR A 145 -19.78 -8.37 0.64
N LEU A 146 -18.70 -8.08 -0.10
CA LEU A 146 -17.54 -8.95 -0.23
C LEU A 146 -16.43 -8.55 0.76
N GLY A 147 -15.64 -9.54 1.19
CA GLY A 147 -14.40 -9.28 1.93
C GLY A 147 -13.33 -8.62 1.04
N THR A 148 -12.38 -7.91 1.67
CA THR A 148 -11.30 -7.17 0.99
C THR A 148 -10.45 -8.05 0.07
N ALA A 149 -10.21 -9.31 0.43
CA ALA A 149 -9.49 -10.26 -0.43
C ALA A 149 -10.21 -10.52 -1.76
N TYR A 150 -11.54 -10.52 -1.75
CA TYR A 150 -12.31 -10.65 -2.98
C TYR A 150 -12.28 -9.36 -3.80
N TRP A 151 -12.17 -8.18 -3.18
CA TRP A 151 -12.01 -6.92 -3.92
C TRP A 151 -10.72 -6.94 -4.77
N GLN A 152 -9.63 -7.48 -4.22
CA GLN A 152 -8.37 -7.67 -4.97
C GLN A 152 -8.58 -8.56 -6.20
N LEU A 153 -9.30 -9.67 -6.05
CA LEU A 153 -9.61 -10.59 -7.13
C LEU A 153 -10.52 -9.96 -8.19
N VAL A 154 -11.47 -9.11 -7.78
CA VAL A 154 -12.33 -8.35 -8.71
C VAL A 154 -11.52 -7.32 -9.50
N GLU A 155 -10.57 -6.62 -8.88
CA GLU A 155 -9.67 -5.68 -9.59
C GLU A 155 -8.80 -6.41 -10.63
N ILE A 156 -8.26 -7.58 -10.27
CA ILE A 156 -7.49 -8.40 -11.21
C ILE A 156 -8.40 -8.87 -12.36
N ALA A 157 -9.61 -9.34 -12.07
CA ALA A 157 -10.58 -9.74 -13.09
C ALA A 157 -10.96 -8.58 -14.02
N LYS A 158 -11.13 -7.37 -13.47
CA LYS A 158 -11.38 -6.14 -14.23
C LYS A 158 -10.23 -5.85 -15.20
N ALA A 159 -8.98 -5.96 -14.75
CA ALA A 159 -7.81 -5.77 -15.62
C ALA A 159 -7.69 -6.86 -16.69
N VAL A 160 -7.91 -8.14 -16.35
CA VAL A 160 -7.87 -9.26 -17.30
C VAL A 160 -8.96 -9.13 -18.36
N ALA A 161 -10.16 -8.73 -17.97
CA ALA A 161 -11.25 -8.48 -18.90
C ALA A 161 -10.92 -7.37 -19.92
N LYS A 162 -9.92 -6.50 -19.66
CA LYS A 162 -9.41 -5.49 -20.61
C LYS A 162 -8.39 -6.06 -21.61
N ASN A 163 -8.24 -7.39 -21.66
CA ASN A 163 -7.23 -8.06 -22.47
C ASN A 163 -5.81 -7.59 -22.12
N ALA A 164 -5.53 -7.35 -20.83
CA ALA A 164 -4.21 -6.98 -20.37
C ALA A 164 -3.20 -8.09 -20.68
N THR A 165 -2.14 -7.74 -21.41
CA THR A 165 -0.95 -8.57 -21.67
C THR A 165 0.18 -8.25 -20.70
N VAL A 166 0.15 -7.07 -20.09
CA VAL A 166 1.00 -6.65 -18.97
C VAL A 166 0.12 -6.16 -17.83
N LEU A 167 0.33 -6.69 -16.63
CA LEU A 167 -0.44 -6.36 -15.43
C LEU A 167 0.48 -5.82 -14.34
N VAL A 168 0.30 -4.57 -13.97
CA VAL A 168 1.00 -3.96 -12.83
C VAL A 168 0.18 -4.19 -11.56
N MET A 169 0.79 -4.73 -10.51
CA MET A 169 0.18 -4.92 -9.19
C MET A 169 0.97 -4.13 -8.14
N ASP A 170 0.32 -3.12 -7.54
CA ASP A 170 0.95 -2.25 -6.54
C ASP A 170 0.60 -2.71 -5.11
N GLU A 171 1.59 -3.25 -4.39
CA GLU A 171 1.45 -3.82 -3.04
C GLU A 171 0.20 -4.69 -2.83
N PRO A 172 -0.04 -5.72 -3.68
CA PRO A 172 -1.33 -6.41 -3.77
C PRO A 172 -1.68 -7.28 -2.55
N THR A 173 -0.76 -7.42 -1.59
CA THR A 173 -0.91 -8.23 -0.37
C THR A 173 -1.06 -7.41 0.90
N ALA A 174 -1.03 -6.08 0.82
CA ALA A 174 -0.95 -5.21 2.00
C ALA A 174 -2.14 -5.39 2.97
N SER A 175 -3.30 -5.80 2.46
CA SER A 175 -4.56 -6.00 3.19
C SER A 175 -5.00 -7.47 3.29
N LEU A 176 -4.12 -8.41 2.93
CA LEU A 176 -4.43 -9.85 2.84
C LEU A 176 -3.82 -10.66 3.99
N ALA A 177 -4.57 -11.66 4.47
CA ALA A 177 -4.05 -12.69 5.36
C ALA A 177 -3.14 -13.68 4.62
N SER A 178 -2.23 -14.36 5.32
CA SER A 178 -1.23 -15.26 4.70
C SER A 178 -1.84 -16.34 3.79
N HIS A 179 -2.99 -16.90 4.15
CA HIS A 179 -3.66 -17.92 3.33
C HIS A 179 -4.33 -17.33 2.07
N GLU A 180 -4.65 -16.03 2.07
CA GLU A 180 -5.18 -15.30 0.91
C GLU A 180 -4.05 -14.87 -0.03
N VAL A 181 -2.89 -14.55 0.52
CA VAL A 181 -1.67 -14.29 -0.24
C VAL A 181 -1.28 -15.50 -1.11
N GLU A 182 -1.36 -16.73 -0.57
CA GLU A 182 -1.04 -17.92 -1.38
C GLU A 182 -2.03 -18.11 -2.55
N ARG A 183 -3.33 -17.83 -2.35
CA ARG A 183 -4.33 -17.85 -3.43
C ARG A 183 -4.02 -16.81 -4.51
N LEU A 184 -3.52 -15.64 -4.12
CA LEU A 184 -3.06 -14.62 -5.06
C LEU A 184 -1.84 -15.12 -5.84
N PHE A 185 -0.90 -15.83 -5.21
CA PHE A 185 0.26 -16.40 -5.89
C PHE A 185 -0.13 -17.47 -6.91
N GLU A 186 -1.05 -18.37 -6.56
CA GLU A 186 -1.60 -19.34 -7.52
C GLU A 186 -2.27 -18.65 -8.72
N LEU A 187 -2.95 -17.52 -8.48
CA LEU A 187 -3.55 -16.72 -9.55
C LEU A 187 -2.48 -16.08 -10.45
N ILE A 188 -1.43 -15.52 -9.86
CA ILE A 188 -0.28 -14.95 -10.57
C ILE A 188 0.39 -16.01 -11.46
N GLU A 189 0.57 -17.23 -10.95
CA GLU A 189 1.09 -18.37 -11.70
C GLU A 189 0.19 -18.73 -12.89
N ARG A 190 -1.14 -18.76 -12.70
CA ARG A 190 -2.09 -19.01 -13.81
C ARG A 190 -2.04 -17.92 -14.87
N LEU A 191 -1.90 -16.65 -14.47
CA LEU A 191 -1.80 -15.52 -15.40
C LEU A 191 -0.49 -15.56 -16.20
N THR A 192 0.63 -15.78 -15.53
CA THR A 192 1.96 -15.89 -16.18
C THR A 192 2.05 -17.11 -17.10
N ALA A 193 1.45 -18.25 -16.73
CA ALA A 193 1.35 -19.42 -17.61
C ALA A 193 0.57 -19.14 -18.91
N ARG A 194 -0.29 -18.12 -18.93
CA ARG A 194 -1.00 -17.63 -20.12
C ARG A 194 -0.20 -16.60 -20.93
N GLY A 195 1.04 -16.31 -20.53
CA GLY A 195 1.92 -15.34 -21.19
C GLY A 195 1.73 -13.89 -20.72
N ILE A 196 0.89 -13.64 -19.71
CA ILE A 196 0.72 -12.28 -19.17
C ILE A 196 1.97 -11.91 -18.37
N ALA A 197 2.59 -10.78 -18.69
CA ALA A 197 3.67 -10.23 -17.90
C ALA A 197 3.10 -9.55 -16.65
N ILE A 198 3.75 -9.72 -15.50
CA ILE A 198 3.31 -9.09 -14.25
C ILE A 198 4.42 -8.21 -13.69
N VAL A 199 4.13 -6.94 -13.41
CA VAL A 199 5.00 -6.10 -12.58
C VAL A 199 4.48 -6.16 -11.16
N TYR A 200 5.26 -6.74 -10.25
CA TYR A 200 4.87 -6.94 -8.85
C TYR A 200 5.64 -5.96 -7.96
N ILE A 201 4.95 -4.94 -7.44
CA ILE A 201 5.56 -3.93 -6.58
C ILE A 201 5.39 -4.39 -5.13
N SER A 202 6.49 -4.72 -4.47
CA SER A 202 6.47 -5.15 -3.07
C SER A 202 7.82 -4.88 -2.42
N HIS A 203 7.78 -4.67 -1.10
CA HIS A 203 8.95 -4.60 -0.24
C HIS A 203 9.11 -5.87 0.62
N ARG A 204 8.24 -6.87 0.44
CA ARG A 204 8.24 -8.13 1.20
C ARG A 204 9.05 -9.18 0.45
N MET A 205 10.25 -9.49 0.96
CA MET A 205 11.21 -10.31 0.23
C MET A 205 10.76 -11.77 0.05
N ASP A 206 10.04 -12.31 1.03
CA ASP A 206 9.48 -13.67 0.94
C ASP A 206 8.51 -13.79 -0.25
N GLU A 207 7.72 -12.74 -0.52
CA GLU A 207 6.82 -12.69 -1.68
C GLU A 207 7.61 -12.62 -2.98
N ILE A 208 8.58 -11.71 -3.06
CA ILE A 208 9.44 -11.54 -4.24
C ILE A 208 10.13 -12.86 -4.58
N ARG A 209 10.71 -13.54 -3.59
CA ARG A 209 11.34 -14.86 -3.75
C ARG A 209 10.36 -15.93 -4.22
N ARG A 210 9.10 -15.84 -3.80
CA ARG A 210 8.05 -16.83 -4.08
C ARG A 210 7.50 -16.70 -5.51
N VAL A 211 7.37 -15.49 -6.05
CA VAL A 211 6.68 -15.28 -7.35
C VAL A 211 7.54 -14.71 -8.46
N ALA A 212 8.60 -13.95 -8.17
CA ALA A 212 9.32 -13.17 -9.17
C ALA A 212 10.50 -13.91 -9.81
N GLN A 213 10.64 -13.77 -11.13
CA GLN A 213 11.80 -14.27 -11.88
C GLN A 213 12.88 -13.20 -11.99
N ARG A 214 12.49 -11.93 -12.05
CA ARG A 214 13.37 -10.75 -12.16
C ARG A 214 13.06 -9.72 -11.10
N ILE A 215 14.06 -8.93 -10.73
CA ILE A 215 13.89 -7.81 -9.81
C ILE A 215 14.63 -6.58 -10.35
N THR A 216 13.98 -5.42 -10.26
CA THR A 216 14.62 -4.12 -10.39
C THR A 216 14.42 -3.31 -9.11
N VAL A 217 15.50 -2.76 -8.57
CA VAL A 217 15.46 -1.85 -7.43
C VAL A 217 15.67 -0.43 -7.91
N LEU A 218 14.69 0.44 -7.62
CA LEU A 218 14.83 1.88 -7.77
C LEU A 218 15.30 2.50 -6.45
N ARG A 219 16.20 3.48 -6.56
CA ARG A 219 16.60 4.37 -5.47
C ARG A 219 16.89 5.76 -6.03
N ASP A 220 16.34 6.81 -5.39
CA ASP A 220 16.51 8.21 -5.78
C ASP A 220 16.26 8.51 -7.27
N GLY A 221 15.29 7.79 -7.87
CA GLY A 221 14.93 7.93 -9.27
C GLY A 221 15.81 7.19 -10.26
N ARG A 222 16.74 6.33 -9.79
CA ARG A 222 17.66 5.55 -10.62
C ARG A 222 17.50 4.06 -10.38
N VAL A 223 17.83 3.26 -11.39
CA VAL A 223 18.01 1.81 -11.21
C VAL A 223 19.35 1.58 -10.54
N VAL A 224 19.34 0.89 -9.40
CA VAL A 224 20.55 0.53 -8.65
C VAL A 224 20.84 -0.97 -8.66
N LEU A 225 19.85 -1.78 -9.02
CA LEU A 225 19.96 -3.22 -9.23
C LEU A 225 18.92 -3.63 -10.27
N SER A 226 19.30 -4.49 -11.21
CA SER A 226 18.35 -5.14 -12.12
C SER A 226 18.91 -6.50 -12.53
N ASP A 227 18.29 -7.59 -12.06
CA ASP A 227 18.83 -8.93 -12.26
C ASP A 227 17.73 -10.01 -12.14
N ARG A 228 18.09 -11.27 -12.37
CA ARG A 228 17.25 -12.41 -12.05
C ARG A 228 17.22 -12.60 -10.54
N VAL A 229 16.04 -12.88 -9.99
CA VAL A 229 15.87 -13.11 -8.55
C VAL A 229 16.75 -14.26 -8.08
N ALA A 230 16.89 -15.33 -8.88
CA ALA A 230 17.72 -16.49 -8.56
C ALA A 230 19.22 -16.17 -8.39
N ASP A 231 19.70 -15.08 -8.99
CA ASP A 231 21.14 -14.74 -9.05
C ASP A 231 21.56 -13.68 -8.02
N VAL A 232 20.61 -13.21 -7.20
CA VAL A 232 20.86 -12.16 -6.19
C VAL A 232 20.48 -12.63 -4.80
N GLU A 233 21.33 -12.34 -3.82
CA GLU A 233 21.06 -12.60 -2.41
C GLU A 233 20.08 -11.58 -1.82
N VAL A 234 19.27 -12.02 -0.85
CA VAL A 234 18.29 -11.14 -0.16
C VAL A 234 18.99 -9.92 0.44
N ALA A 235 20.14 -10.13 1.05
CA ALA A 235 20.95 -9.06 1.61
C ALA A 235 21.33 -8.01 0.55
N GLN A 236 21.73 -8.42 -0.65
CA GLN A 236 22.09 -7.49 -1.74
C GLN A 236 20.89 -6.66 -2.20
N ILE A 237 19.70 -7.27 -2.29
CA ILE A 237 18.47 -6.54 -2.64
C ILE A 237 18.16 -5.49 -1.57
N ILE A 238 18.21 -5.86 -0.29
CA ILE A 238 17.93 -4.94 0.81
C ILE A 238 18.99 -3.82 0.86
N GLU A 239 20.27 -4.13 0.64
CA GLU A 239 21.34 -3.12 0.54
C GLU A 239 21.11 -2.17 -0.64
N ALA A 240 20.65 -2.69 -1.78
CA ALA A 240 20.29 -1.86 -2.93
C ALA A 240 19.12 -0.92 -2.60
N ILE A 241 18.11 -1.40 -1.87
CA ILE A 241 16.95 -0.60 -1.43
C ILE A 241 17.41 0.53 -0.50
N ILE A 242 18.13 0.19 0.57
CA ILE A 242 18.47 1.12 1.67
C ILE A 242 19.67 2.02 1.33
N GLY A 243 20.54 1.58 0.43
CA GLY A 243 21.79 2.28 0.13
C GLY A 243 22.83 2.25 1.24
N ARG A 244 22.71 1.31 2.18
CA ARG A 244 23.68 1.05 3.26
C ARG A 244 24.02 -0.44 3.29
N ARG A 245 25.28 -0.79 3.58
CA ARG A 245 25.69 -2.19 3.80
C ARG A 245 25.05 -2.68 5.10
N LEU A 246 24.19 -3.69 5.02
CA LEU A 246 23.45 -4.21 6.19
C LEU A 246 24.38 -4.79 7.25
N ALA A 247 25.50 -5.36 6.81
CA ALA A 247 26.46 -6.02 7.67
C ALA A 247 27.05 -5.12 8.76
N SER A 248 27.06 -3.79 8.61
CA SER A 248 27.59 -2.88 9.64
C SER A 248 26.53 -2.25 10.55
N ASP A 249 25.27 -2.17 10.11
CA ASP A 249 24.28 -1.27 10.74
C ASP A 249 23.08 -1.99 11.39
N LEU A 250 22.81 -3.26 11.03
CA LEU A 250 21.85 -4.12 11.76
C LEU A 250 22.51 -4.86 12.94
N VAL A 251 23.58 -4.29 13.50
CA VAL A 251 24.10 -4.73 14.79
C VAL A 251 23.05 -4.34 15.83
N TYR A 252 22.59 -5.30 16.62
CA TYR A 252 21.83 -5.02 17.83
C TYR A 252 22.58 -3.94 18.62
N ARG A 253 22.04 -2.73 18.65
CA ARG A 253 22.54 -1.68 19.51
C ARG A 253 21.85 -1.85 20.84
N GLU A 254 22.64 -2.25 21.83
CA GLU A 254 22.19 -2.22 23.20
C GLU A 254 21.68 -0.81 23.50
N ARG A 255 20.45 -0.72 24.01
CA ARG A 255 19.81 0.56 24.27
C ARG A 255 20.59 1.26 25.37
N GLU A 256 20.94 2.53 25.16
CA GLU A 256 21.60 3.35 26.20
C GLU A 256 20.79 3.46 27.49
N ARG A 257 19.47 3.24 27.42
CA ARG A 257 18.57 3.15 28.57
C ARG A 257 17.97 1.75 28.67
N GLY A 258 18.20 1.11 29.81
CA GLY A 258 17.52 -0.11 30.20
C GLY A 258 16.04 0.11 30.51
N VAL A 259 15.29 -0.99 30.60
CA VAL A 259 13.91 -0.98 31.09
C VAL A 259 13.93 -0.75 32.60
N ASP A 260 13.13 0.21 33.08
CA ASP A 260 12.90 0.46 34.50
C ASP A 260 11.73 -0.40 34.99
N ASP A 261 11.78 -0.94 36.21
CA ASP A 261 10.72 -1.76 36.80
C ASP A 261 9.39 -1.01 36.99
N ARG A 262 9.40 0.32 36.90
CA ARG A 262 8.20 1.14 36.99
C ARG A 262 7.21 0.81 35.86
N VAL A 263 6.05 0.28 36.25
CA VAL A 263 4.90 0.05 35.37
C VAL A 263 4.26 1.39 34.97
N ILE A 264 4.27 1.70 33.68
CA ILE A 264 3.65 2.90 33.11
C ILE A 264 2.21 2.62 32.68
N LEU A 265 1.92 1.41 32.19
CA LEU A 265 0.57 0.99 31.80
C LEU A 265 0.28 -0.40 32.39
N ALA A 266 -0.87 -0.54 33.04
CA ALA A 266 -1.43 -1.83 33.43
C ALA A 266 -2.89 -1.89 33.00
N ALA A 267 -3.21 -2.83 32.11
CA ALA A 267 -4.56 -3.22 31.76
C ALA A 267 -4.81 -4.58 32.43
N GLU A 268 -5.85 -4.68 33.26
CA GLU A 268 -6.24 -5.88 33.99
C GLU A 268 -7.69 -6.23 33.62
N HIS A 269 -7.92 -7.44 33.13
CA HIS A 269 -9.23 -7.99 32.74
C HIS A 269 -10.05 -7.09 31.79
N VAL A 270 -9.37 -6.42 30.86
CA VAL A 270 -10.01 -5.43 29.98
C VAL A 270 -10.77 -6.14 28.87
N ALA A 271 -12.07 -5.85 28.76
CA ALA A 271 -12.93 -6.32 27.67
C ALA A 271 -13.68 -5.14 27.05
N SER A 272 -14.17 -5.32 25.82
CA SER A 272 -15.03 -4.34 25.15
C SER A 272 -16.04 -5.03 24.23
N ASP A 273 -17.17 -4.37 24.01
CA ASP A 273 -18.21 -4.84 23.09
C ASP A 273 -17.75 -4.81 21.62
N THR A 274 -16.58 -4.23 21.35
CA THR A 274 -15.95 -4.13 20.03
C THR A 274 -15.06 -5.32 19.67
N GLY A 275 -15.04 -6.39 20.48
CA GLY A 275 -14.34 -7.64 20.16
C GLY A 275 -13.12 -7.95 21.04
N LEU A 276 -12.91 -7.18 22.11
CA LEU A 276 -11.86 -7.45 23.10
C LEU A 276 -12.41 -8.32 24.22
N VAL A 277 -11.79 -9.47 24.47
CA VAL A 277 -12.22 -10.41 25.52
C VAL A 277 -11.10 -10.59 26.52
N ASP A 278 -11.30 -10.06 27.73
CA ASP A 278 -10.51 -10.31 28.94
C ASP A 278 -8.98 -10.28 28.72
N VAL A 279 -8.43 -9.07 28.60
CA VAL A 279 -7.02 -8.84 28.25
C VAL A 279 -6.25 -8.22 29.40
N ASP A 280 -5.13 -8.85 29.72
CA ASP A 280 -4.12 -8.36 30.67
C ASP A 280 -2.83 -7.94 29.93
N VAL A 281 -2.43 -6.68 30.07
CA VAL A 281 -1.18 -6.16 29.49
C VAL A 281 -0.50 -5.24 30.48
N THR A 282 0.80 -5.45 30.71
CA THR A 282 1.64 -4.57 31.52
C THR A 282 2.78 -4.03 30.66
N VAL A 283 3.01 -2.71 30.71
CA VAL A 283 4.12 -2.05 30.03
C VAL A 283 4.92 -1.24 31.03
N ARG A 284 6.23 -1.45 31.05
CA ARG A 284 7.19 -0.74 31.90
C ARG A 284 7.82 0.46 31.21
N ALA A 285 8.40 1.35 32.01
CA ALA A 285 9.10 2.53 31.51
C ALA A 285 10.31 2.11 30.65
N GLY A 286 10.33 2.57 29.40
CA GLY A 286 11.38 2.23 28.42
C GLY A 286 11.21 0.85 27.74
N GLU A 287 10.18 0.09 28.13
CA GLU A 287 9.82 -1.17 27.50
C GLU A 287 9.15 -0.94 26.14
N ILE A 288 9.44 -1.83 25.19
CA ILE A 288 8.70 -1.91 23.93
C ILE A 288 8.01 -3.26 23.95
N VAL A 289 6.68 -3.24 24.05
CA VAL A 289 5.84 -4.44 24.05
C VAL A 289 5.23 -4.63 22.67
N GLY A 290 5.44 -5.81 22.08
CA GLY A 290 4.82 -6.20 20.82
C GLY A 290 3.52 -6.98 21.07
N LEU A 291 2.42 -6.54 20.45
CA LEU A 291 1.14 -7.27 20.44
C LEU A 291 0.96 -7.94 19.07
N ALA A 292 0.93 -9.28 19.03
CA ALA A 292 0.84 -10.07 17.80
C ALA A 292 -0.36 -11.04 17.85
N GLY A 293 -0.99 -11.26 16.69
CA GLY A 293 -2.22 -12.04 16.58
C GLY A 293 -2.90 -11.86 15.21
N LEU A 294 -3.70 -12.84 14.78
CA LEU A 294 -4.41 -12.82 13.50
C LEU A 294 -5.46 -11.69 13.43
N MET A 295 -6.04 -11.44 12.26
CA MET A 295 -7.15 -10.48 12.13
C MET A 295 -8.32 -10.89 13.04
N GLY A 296 -8.91 -9.92 13.74
CA GLY A 296 -9.96 -10.18 14.73
C GLY A 296 -9.47 -10.71 16.09
N SER A 297 -8.15 -10.76 16.33
CA SER A 297 -7.58 -11.16 17.63
C SER A 297 -7.72 -10.11 18.74
N GLY A 298 -8.31 -8.94 18.46
CA GLY A 298 -8.49 -7.88 19.45
C GLY A 298 -7.32 -6.89 19.58
N ARG A 299 -6.28 -6.97 18.71
CA ARG A 299 -5.11 -6.07 18.79
C ARG A 299 -5.46 -4.60 18.58
N THR A 300 -6.21 -4.33 17.51
CA THR A 300 -6.58 -2.98 17.12
C THR A 300 -7.63 -2.44 18.08
N GLU A 301 -8.55 -3.29 18.51
CA GLU A 301 -9.56 -3.05 19.54
C GLU A 301 -8.91 -2.67 20.87
N PHE A 302 -7.91 -3.43 21.33
CA PHE A 302 -7.16 -3.13 22.54
C PHE A 302 -6.49 -1.75 22.46
N ALA A 303 -5.79 -1.46 21.35
CA ALA A 303 -5.14 -0.17 21.15
C ALA A 303 -6.15 0.99 21.17
N ARG A 304 -7.34 0.81 20.57
CA ARG A 304 -8.43 1.80 20.57
C ARG A 304 -9.03 2.00 21.96
N VAL A 305 -9.18 0.95 22.77
CA VAL A 305 -9.65 1.03 24.16
C VAL A 305 -8.64 1.81 25.02
N ILE A 306 -7.34 1.47 24.95
CA ILE A 306 -6.30 2.19 25.68
C ILE A 306 -6.25 3.67 25.25
N ALA A 307 -6.38 3.95 23.95
CA ALA A 307 -6.42 5.30 23.42
C ALA A 307 -7.73 6.06 23.69
N GLY A 308 -8.70 5.49 24.42
CA GLY A 308 -9.95 6.17 24.76
C GLY A 308 -10.88 6.45 23.57
N ILE A 309 -10.70 5.71 22.47
CA ILE A 309 -11.58 5.72 21.29
C ILE A 309 -12.78 4.81 21.54
N ASP A 310 -12.50 3.58 21.98
CA ASP A 310 -13.52 2.61 22.40
C ASP A 310 -13.65 2.57 23.93
N ARG A 311 -14.82 2.16 24.41
CA ARG A 311 -15.07 2.01 25.86
C ARG A 311 -14.86 0.56 26.29
N PRO A 312 -14.15 0.35 27.41
CA PRO A 312 -14.14 -0.98 28.03
C PRO A 312 -15.52 -1.28 28.62
N SER A 313 -16.00 -2.52 28.44
CA SER A 313 -17.18 -3.06 29.12
C SER A 313 -16.83 -3.63 30.49
N SER A 314 -15.57 -4.06 30.70
CA SER A 314 -15.03 -4.50 31.99
C SER A 314 -13.53 -4.23 32.11
N GLY A 315 -12.98 -4.50 33.30
CA GLY A 315 -11.55 -4.40 33.60
C GLY A 315 -11.12 -3.05 34.14
N THR A 316 -9.83 -2.93 34.43
CA THR A 316 -9.20 -1.73 34.97
C THR A 316 -7.98 -1.36 34.14
N ILE A 317 -7.87 -0.07 33.77
CA ILE A 317 -6.67 0.48 33.12
C ILE A 317 -6.02 1.44 34.11
N ARG A 318 -4.71 1.31 34.33
CA ARG A 318 -3.90 2.21 35.14
C ARG A 318 -2.76 2.80 34.31
N ILE A 319 -2.52 4.10 34.46
CA ILE A 319 -1.37 4.81 33.91
C ILE A 319 -0.60 5.46 35.04
N ASP A 320 0.71 5.22 35.11
CA ASP A 320 1.56 5.68 36.23
C ASP A 320 0.95 5.34 37.60
N GLY A 321 0.38 4.13 37.71
CA GLY A 321 -0.29 3.63 38.91
C GLY A 321 -1.68 4.20 39.21
N ARG A 322 -2.19 5.15 38.41
CA ARG A 322 -3.52 5.76 38.61
C ARG A 322 -4.55 5.08 37.71
N THR A 323 -5.66 4.62 38.29
CA THR A 323 -6.80 4.12 37.50
C THR A 323 -7.37 5.24 36.62
N VAL A 324 -7.50 4.97 35.33
CA VAL A 324 -8.01 5.89 34.32
C VAL A 324 -9.25 5.34 33.66
N SER A 325 -10.12 6.25 33.23
CA SER A 325 -11.27 5.95 32.37
C SER A 325 -11.44 7.12 31.42
N PHE A 326 -11.08 6.93 30.16
CA PHE A 326 -11.20 7.97 29.14
C PHE A 326 -12.59 7.97 28.51
N ARG A 327 -13.11 9.17 28.22
CA ARG A 327 -14.35 9.36 27.46
C ARG A 327 -14.09 9.92 26.05
N SER A 328 -12.82 10.14 25.71
CA SER A 328 -12.37 10.62 24.41
C SER A 328 -10.88 10.38 24.22
N ALA A 329 -10.44 10.32 22.95
CA ALA A 329 -9.03 10.21 22.61
C ALA A 329 -8.17 11.38 23.12
N LEU A 330 -8.73 12.59 23.14
CA LEU A 330 -8.05 13.77 23.67
C LEU A 330 -7.74 13.62 25.18
N ALA A 331 -8.61 12.96 25.95
CA ALA A 331 -8.37 12.70 27.36
C ALA A 331 -7.20 11.71 27.56
N ALA A 332 -7.14 10.66 26.74
CA ALA A 332 -6.02 9.70 26.74
C ALA A 332 -4.71 10.38 26.33
N GLN A 333 -4.74 11.24 25.31
CA GLN A 333 -3.59 12.03 24.86
C GLN A 333 -3.04 12.95 25.95
N ARG A 334 -3.91 13.62 26.70
CA ARG A 334 -3.51 14.45 27.85
C ARG A 334 -2.90 13.62 29.00
N ALA A 335 -3.22 12.34 29.07
CA ALA A 335 -2.60 11.38 29.99
C ALA A 335 -1.31 10.74 29.41
N GLY A 336 -0.84 11.18 28.24
CA GLY A 336 0.42 10.73 27.64
C GLY A 336 0.29 9.57 26.65
N ILE A 337 -0.93 9.15 26.28
CA ILE A 337 -1.14 8.09 25.29
C ILE A 337 -1.30 8.69 23.90
N ALA A 338 -0.45 8.29 22.96
CA ALA A 338 -0.63 8.59 21.55
C ALA A 338 -0.94 7.29 20.78
N LEU A 339 -1.92 7.34 19.88
CA LEU A 339 -2.23 6.25 18.97
C LEU A 339 -1.85 6.64 17.55
N ILE A 340 -1.12 5.75 16.89
CA ILE A 340 -0.96 5.76 15.44
C ILE A 340 -1.90 4.65 14.93
N PRO A 341 -3.01 5.00 14.25
CA PRO A 341 -4.00 4.01 13.84
C PRO A 341 -3.47 3.14 12.70
N GLU A 342 -4.08 1.96 12.55
CA GLU A 342 -3.83 1.02 11.46
C GLU A 342 -4.25 1.63 10.11
N ASP A 343 -5.48 2.14 10.00
CA ASP A 343 -5.93 2.94 8.86
C ASP A 343 -5.58 4.43 9.07
N ARG A 344 -4.44 4.82 8.51
CA ARG A 344 -3.94 6.20 8.61
C ARG A 344 -4.73 7.19 7.77
N ARG A 345 -5.44 6.70 6.74
CA ARG A 345 -6.12 7.55 5.77
C ARG A 345 -7.50 7.96 6.28
N GLU A 346 -8.23 7.02 6.85
CA GLU A 346 -9.55 7.28 7.43
C GLU A 346 -9.46 7.82 8.86
N GLN A 347 -8.50 7.35 9.66
CA GLN A 347 -8.47 7.63 11.11
C GLN A 347 -7.30 8.52 11.55
N GLY A 348 -6.23 8.61 10.75
CA GLY A 348 -5.00 9.31 11.13
C GLY A 348 -4.87 10.72 10.56
N LEU A 349 -5.51 11.01 9.43
CA LEU A 349 -5.29 12.22 8.65
C LEU A 349 -6.61 12.78 8.10
N VAL A 350 -6.68 14.11 7.97
CA VAL A 350 -7.71 14.78 7.17
C VAL A 350 -7.09 15.09 5.81
N LEU A 351 -7.36 14.26 4.81
CA LEU A 351 -6.68 14.33 3.50
C LEU A 351 -6.95 15.63 2.74
N GLU A 352 -8.06 16.30 3.02
CA GLU A 352 -8.41 17.60 2.45
C GLU A 352 -7.56 18.75 3.03
N HIS A 353 -6.90 18.51 4.15
CA HIS A 353 -6.04 19.50 4.81
C HIS A 353 -4.60 19.44 4.31
N SER A 354 -3.90 20.58 4.39
CA SER A 354 -2.46 20.62 4.14
C SER A 354 -1.66 19.81 5.16
N VAL A 355 -0.40 19.50 4.82
CA VAL A 355 0.54 18.84 5.75
C VAL A 355 0.66 19.63 7.05
N SER A 356 0.79 20.96 6.95
CA SER A 356 0.87 21.86 8.10
C SER A 356 -0.37 21.76 9.00
N ALA A 357 -1.57 21.79 8.41
CA ALA A 357 -2.81 21.68 9.17
C ALA A 357 -2.95 20.32 9.87
N ASN A 358 -2.59 19.21 9.20
CA ASN A 358 -2.57 17.88 9.81
C ASN A 358 -1.58 17.78 10.99
N LEU A 359 -0.37 18.31 10.84
CA LEU A 359 0.65 18.30 11.90
C LEU A 359 0.24 19.12 13.14
N MET A 360 -0.47 20.23 12.93
CA MET A 360 -0.84 21.13 14.02
C MET A 360 -2.14 20.75 14.74
N LEU A 361 -3.03 20.00 14.09
CA LEU A 361 -4.35 19.67 14.63
C LEU A 361 -4.30 19.03 16.04
N PRO A 362 -3.40 18.05 16.34
CA PRO A 362 -3.32 17.42 17.66
C PRO A 362 -2.75 18.32 18.77
N VAL A 363 -2.18 19.48 18.40
CA VAL A 363 -1.50 20.41 19.32
C VAL A 363 -2.09 21.83 19.24
N LEU A 364 -3.29 21.97 18.68
CA LEU A 364 -3.93 23.26 18.42
C LEU A 364 -4.02 24.13 19.68
N ASP A 365 -4.33 23.54 20.83
CA ASP A 365 -4.37 24.20 22.14
C ASP A 365 -3.06 24.94 22.48
N ARG A 366 -1.90 24.42 22.05
CA ARG A 366 -0.57 25.03 22.28
C ARG A 366 -0.25 26.17 21.32
N LEU A 367 -0.97 26.23 20.21
CA LEU A 367 -0.78 27.22 19.15
C LEU A 367 -1.73 28.41 19.30
N MET A 368 -2.71 28.33 20.21
CA MET A 368 -3.63 29.41 20.50
C MET A 368 -2.92 30.61 21.16
N ALA A 369 -3.26 31.80 20.70
CA ALA A 369 -2.93 33.11 21.26
C ALA A 369 -4.26 33.82 21.58
N GLY A 370 -4.82 33.55 22.76
CA GLY A 370 -6.20 33.91 23.08
C GLY A 370 -7.16 32.99 22.32
N ILE A 371 -8.10 33.55 21.57
CA ILE A 371 -9.08 32.79 20.75
C ILE A 371 -8.60 32.52 19.32
N LEU A 372 -7.44 33.04 18.93
CA LEU A 372 -6.89 32.94 17.58
C LEU A 372 -5.70 31.99 17.54
N VAL A 373 -5.50 31.31 16.42
CA VAL A 373 -4.32 30.45 16.20
C VAL A 373 -3.14 31.32 15.75
N SER A 374 -1.99 31.16 16.39
CA SER A 374 -0.75 31.85 16.00
C SER A 374 -0.16 31.21 14.75
N THR A 375 -0.35 31.86 13.60
CA THR A 375 0.21 31.42 12.31
C THR A 375 1.73 31.37 12.32
N ALA A 376 2.39 32.29 13.03
CA ALA A 376 3.84 32.31 13.18
C ALA A 376 4.37 31.06 13.92
N ARG A 377 3.73 30.68 15.04
CA ARG A 377 4.11 29.46 15.79
C ARG A 377 3.81 28.19 15.01
N MET A 378 2.66 28.15 14.32
CA MET A 378 2.30 27.06 13.43
C MET A 378 3.36 26.84 12.35
N ARG A 379 3.76 27.89 11.62
CA ARG A 379 4.80 27.77 10.57
C ARG A 379 6.14 27.29 11.12
N ALA A 380 6.60 27.88 12.23
CA ALA A 380 7.88 27.49 12.84
C ALA A 380 7.89 26.01 13.27
N MET A 381 6.81 25.55 13.90
CA MET A 381 6.69 24.16 14.36
C MET A 381 6.52 23.18 13.19
N THR A 382 5.74 23.54 12.17
CA THR A 382 5.64 22.75 10.94
C THR A 382 7.00 22.58 10.29
N GLN A 383 7.76 23.66 10.13
CA GLN A 383 9.07 23.61 9.47
C GLN A 383 10.08 22.76 10.26
N ASP A 384 10.14 22.91 11.59
CA ASP A 384 10.97 22.06 12.46
C ASP A 384 10.64 20.56 12.28
N LEU A 385 9.36 20.20 12.30
CA LEU A 385 8.93 18.82 12.13
C LEU A 385 9.21 18.28 10.72
N VAL A 386 8.99 19.10 9.68
CA VAL A 386 9.27 18.76 8.29
C VAL A 386 10.76 18.49 8.09
N GLU A 387 11.63 19.34 8.64
CA GLU A 387 13.09 19.16 8.56
C GLU A 387 13.53 17.94 9.36
N ARG A 388 13.12 17.83 10.62
CA ARG A 388 13.52 16.75 11.53
C ARG A 388 13.10 15.36 11.05
N PHE A 389 11.92 15.26 10.43
CA PHE A 389 11.40 14.00 9.90
C PHE A 389 11.55 13.87 8.38
N SER A 390 12.22 14.84 7.72
CA SER A 390 12.45 14.85 6.27
C SER A 390 11.18 14.64 5.44
N VAL A 391 10.07 15.24 5.88
CA VAL A 391 8.77 15.14 5.19
C VAL A 391 8.85 15.86 3.84
N LYS A 392 8.41 15.22 2.76
CA LYS A 392 8.38 15.84 1.43
C LYS A 392 7.06 16.59 1.23
N THR A 393 7.13 17.91 1.05
CA THR A 393 5.98 18.79 0.78
C THR A 393 6.06 19.35 -0.65
N ALA A 394 4.92 19.70 -1.24
CA ALA A 394 4.87 20.30 -2.57
C ALA A 394 5.30 21.78 -2.56
N ASP A 395 5.22 22.41 -1.39
CA ASP A 395 5.44 23.80 -1.09
C ASP A 395 5.96 23.95 0.37
N PRO A 396 6.72 25.02 0.68
CA PRO A 396 7.39 25.20 1.98
C PRO A 396 6.47 25.23 3.20
#